data_AF-A0A661JGL8-F1
#
_entry.id   AF-A0A661JGL8-F1
#
_cell.length_a   1.000
_cell.length_b   1.000
_cell.length_c   1.000
_cell.angle_alpha   90.00
_cell.angle_beta   90.00
_cell.angle_gamma   90.00
#
_symmetry.space_group_name_H-M   'P 1'
#
loop_
_entity.id
_entity.type
_entity.pdbx_description
1 polymer ?
#
loop_
_entity_poly.entity_id
_entity_poly.type
_entity_poly.pdbx_seq_one_letter_code
_entity_poly.pdbx_strand_id
1 'polypeptide(L)'
;TELGTSKQAVVSLSAGQTIGDIVNALNSEFSEQEMRIRAENSGGYLKLIHLDYGSSYGFTVSQSANYTGITDGTYQGVDVAGTIGGEAAEGDGQYLTGSAGAVEGLVIKYTGTATGDVGSLTLTFGVAEQLYRALDAITDPYEGLIKVRTDGLQNRIEDIEGQIDAMEERLEKEREVLTRQFIAMENALAQLRTLSSWLSQQIAANFR
;
A
#
# COMPACT_ATOMS: atom_id res chain seq x y z
N THR A 1 25.14 1.15 -12.03
CA THR A 1 24.19 2.28 -11.90
C THR A 1 25.04 3.50 -11.73
N GLU A 2 25.24 4.25 -12.81
CA GLU A 2 26.15 5.40 -12.83
C GLU A 2 25.52 6.54 -12.02
N LEU A 3 26.17 6.90 -10.92
CA LEU A 3 25.82 8.07 -10.13
C LEU A 3 26.01 9.33 -10.98
N GLY A 4 25.08 10.26 -10.86
CA GLY A 4 24.86 11.38 -11.78
C GLY A 4 26.08 12.28 -12.03
N THR A 5 26.18 12.74 -13.28
CA THR A 5 27.13 13.70 -13.86
C THR A 5 28.61 13.42 -13.61
N SER A 6 29.30 12.98 -14.66
CA SER A 6 30.73 12.67 -14.77
C SER A 6 31.64 13.91 -14.66
N LYS A 7 31.42 14.77 -13.66
CA LYS A 7 32.26 15.94 -13.38
C LYS A 7 33.54 15.48 -12.69
N GLN A 8 34.69 15.92 -13.20
CA GLN A 8 35.99 15.54 -12.70
C GLN A 8 36.84 16.78 -12.48
N ALA A 9 37.39 16.91 -11.27
CA ALA A 9 38.41 17.89 -10.93
C ALA A 9 39.78 17.19 -10.90
N VAL A 10 40.77 17.74 -11.62
CA VAL A 10 42.14 17.23 -11.62
C VAL A 10 43.07 18.33 -11.11
N VAL A 11 43.68 18.10 -9.96
CA VAL A 11 44.58 19.07 -9.33
C VAL A 11 45.99 18.49 -9.25
N SER A 12 46.97 19.27 -9.69
CA SER A 12 48.39 18.91 -9.57
C SER A 12 48.95 19.43 -8.24
N LEU A 13 49.34 18.51 -7.36
CA LEU A 13 49.96 18.84 -6.07
C LEU A 13 51.49 18.69 -6.15
N SER A 14 52.22 19.61 -5.53
CA SER A 14 53.68 19.66 -5.51
C SER A 14 54.23 19.51 -4.09
N ALA A 15 55.43 18.96 -3.96
CA ALA A 15 56.10 18.83 -2.66
C ALA A 15 56.32 20.21 -2.01
N GLY A 16 56.05 20.30 -0.70
CA GLY A 16 56.21 21.54 0.08
C GLY A 16 54.95 22.40 0.18
N GLN A 17 53.85 22.04 -0.50
CA GLN A 17 52.55 22.71 -0.30
C GLN A 17 52.02 22.46 1.11
N THR A 18 51.45 23.49 1.72
CA THR A 18 50.72 23.36 2.98
C THR A 18 49.33 22.77 2.73
N ILE A 19 48.68 22.24 3.76
CA ILE A 19 47.29 21.77 3.66
C ILE A 19 46.36 22.91 3.23
N GLY A 20 46.64 24.15 3.64
CA GLY A 20 45.88 25.32 3.20
C GLY A 20 45.98 25.54 1.69
N ASP A 21 47.18 25.40 1.12
CA ASP A 21 47.39 25.53 -0.34
C ASP A 21 46.63 24.44 -1.10
N ILE A 22 46.67 23.20 -0.60
CA ILE A 22 45.96 22.06 -1.18
C ILE A 22 44.44 22.27 -1.13
N VAL A 23 43.91 22.69 0.03
CA VAL A 23 42.48 22.98 0.22
C VAL A 23 42.01 24.08 -0.73
N ASN A 24 42.79 25.15 -0.88
CA ASN A 24 42.45 26.25 -1.78
C ASN A 24 42.46 25.80 -3.25
N ALA A 25 43.47 25.04 -3.67
CA ALA A 25 43.56 24.52 -5.04
C ALA A 25 42.38 23.60 -5.36
N LEU A 26 42.03 22.68 -4.45
CA LEU A 26 40.88 21.79 -4.60
C LEU A 26 39.56 22.56 -4.67
N ASN A 27 39.32 23.51 -3.76
CA ASN A 27 38.08 24.28 -3.76
C ASN A 27 37.93 25.18 -5.00
N SER A 28 39.03 25.72 -5.54
CA SER A 28 39.01 26.47 -6.81
C SER A 28 38.56 25.56 -7.95
N GLU A 29 39.19 24.39 -8.09
CA GLU A 29 38.85 23.44 -9.14
C GLU A 29 37.42 22.89 -8.98
N PHE A 30 37.00 22.53 -7.76
CA PHE A 30 35.64 22.09 -7.51
C PHE A 30 34.61 23.16 -7.89
N SER A 31 34.90 24.43 -7.64
CA SER A 31 34.02 25.53 -8.05
C SER A 31 33.99 25.72 -9.57
N GLU A 32 35.12 25.58 -10.25
CA GLU A 32 35.23 25.70 -11.71
C GLU A 32 34.48 24.57 -12.43
N GLN A 33 34.59 23.34 -11.90
CA GLN A 33 33.88 22.16 -12.41
C GLN A 33 32.43 22.07 -11.91
N GLU A 34 31.97 23.06 -11.14
CA GLU A 34 30.65 23.09 -10.49
C GLU A 34 30.35 21.78 -9.72
N MET A 35 31.35 21.24 -9.05
CA MET A 35 31.25 20.06 -8.20
C MET A 35 30.71 20.45 -6.83
N ARG A 36 29.79 19.63 -6.31
CA ARG A 36 29.18 19.83 -4.98
C ARG A 36 30.03 19.17 -3.89
N ILE A 37 31.32 19.47 -3.88
CA ILE A 37 32.30 18.96 -2.92
C ILE A 37 33.06 20.14 -2.31
N ARG A 38 33.45 20.02 -1.05
CA ARG A 38 34.30 20.97 -0.34
C ARG A 38 35.49 20.27 0.28
N ALA A 39 36.68 20.85 0.10
CA ALA A 39 37.86 20.53 0.88
C ALA A 39 37.96 21.44 2.12
N GLU A 40 38.34 20.88 3.26
CA GLU A 40 38.63 21.61 4.49
C GLU A 40 39.87 21.07 5.21
N ASN A 41 40.54 21.93 5.97
CA ASN A 41 41.58 21.52 6.91
C ASN A 41 40.94 21.22 8.26
N SER A 42 40.87 19.95 8.63
CA SER A 42 40.35 19.51 9.93
C SER A 42 41.50 19.02 10.80
N GLY A 43 42.01 19.90 11.68
CA GLY A 43 43.05 19.54 12.65
C GLY A 43 44.38 19.10 12.03
N GLY A 44 44.73 19.59 10.83
CA GLY A 44 45.94 19.18 10.11
C GLY A 44 45.73 18.01 9.17
N TYR A 45 44.49 17.64 8.86
CA TYR A 45 44.15 16.65 7.84
C TYR A 45 43.29 17.26 6.74
N LEU A 46 43.50 16.82 5.51
CA LEU A 46 42.59 17.12 4.41
C LEU A 46 41.30 16.33 4.61
N LYS A 47 40.17 17.02 4.64
CA LYS A 47 38.85 16.41 4.68
C LYS A 47 38.04 16.86 3.48
N LEU A 48 37.45 15.91 2.77
CA LEU A 48 36.54 16.15 1.66
C LEU A 48 35.11 15.86 2.11
N ILE A 49 34.19 16.72 1.72
CA ILE A 49 32.78 16.64 2.10
C ILE A 49 31.92 16.86 0.85
N HIS A 50 31.03 15.92 0.56
CA HIS A 50 29.96 16.15 -0.40
C HIS A 50 28.89 17.05 0.23
N LEU A 51 28.37 18.03 -0.52
CA LEU A 51 27.44 19.02 0.00
C LEU A 51 25.98 18.54 0.01
N ASP A 52 25.68 17.52 -0.79
CA ASP A 52 24.40 16.81 -0.76
C ASP A 52 24.49 15.51 0.02
N TYR A 53 23.33 15.10 0.53
CA TYR A 53 23.16 13.91 1.35
C TYR A 53 22.36 12.87 0.59
N GLY A 54 22.64 11.60 0.87
CA GLY A 54 21.88 10.47 0.37
C GLY A 54 22.68 9.53 -0.51
N SER A 55 22.13 8.34 -0.75
CA SER A 55 22.81 7.27 -1.51
C SER A 55 23.05 7.60 -2.98
N SER A 56 22.29 8.56 -3.52
CA SER A 56 22.46 9.07 -4.89
C SER A 56 23.66 10.01 -5.06
N TYR A 57 24.30 10.42 -3.96
CA TYR A 57 25.38 11.40 -3.96
C TYR A 57 26.66 10.80 -3.39
N GLY A 58 27.80 11.23 -3.91
CA GLY A 58 29.10 10.73 -3.50
C GLY A 58 30.21 11.23 -4.40
N PHE A 59 31.43 10.78 -4.14
CA PHE A 59 32.57 11.11 -4.97
C PHE A 59 33.60 9.98 -4.96
N THR A 60 34.47 9.96 -5.96
CA THR A 60 35.60 9.03 -6.02
C THR A 60 36.89 9.81 -5.95
N VAL A 61 37.83 9.31 -5.15
CA VAL A 61 39.18 9.86 -5.04
C VAL A 61 40.14 8.89 -5.72
N SER A 62 41.01 9.44 -6.57
CA SER A 62 42.13 8.71 -7.17
C SER A 62 43.36 9.60 -7.18
N GLN A 63 44.49 9.05 -6.76
CA GLN A 63 45.74 9.76 -6.61
C GLN A 63 46.87 9.02 -7.32
N SER A 64 47.74 9.78 -7.97
CA SER A 64 48.98 9.23 -8.53
C SER A 64 50.02 8.92 -7.45
N ALA A 65 49.93 9.57 -6.30
CA ALA A 65 50.76 9.31 -5.12
C ALA A 65 49.97 9.54 -3.82
N ASN A 66 50.01 8.57 -2.91
CA ASN A 66 49.18 8.53 -1.69
C ASN A 66 49.75 9.42 -0.55
N TYR A 67 49.79 10.73 -0.77
CA TYR A 67 50.32 11.70 0.20
C TYR A 67 49.25 12.57 0.88
N THR A 68 47.99 12.51 0.46
CA THR A 68 46.91 13.34 1.05
C THR A 68 46.30 12.76 2.33
N GLY A 69 46.62 11.50 2.66
CA GLY A 69 46.01 10.77 3.77
C GLY A 69 44.59 10.24 3.47
N ILE A 70 44.08 10.49 2.26
CA ILE A 70 42.82 9.92 1.78
C ILE A 70 43.15 8.63 1.02
N THR A 71 42.37 7.58 1.25
CA THR A 71 42.51 6.32 0.51
C THR A 71 41.77 6.45 -0.82
N ASP A 72 42.38 5.96 -1.90
CA ASP A 72 41.70 5.91 -3.18
C ASP A 72 40.49 5.00 -3.12
N GLY A 73 39.37 5.47 -3.67
CA GLY A 73 38.10 4.74 -3.59
C GLY A 73 36.89 5.65 -3.72
N THR A 74 35.72 5.02 -3.64
CA THR A 74 34.43 5.69 -3.73
C THR A 74 33.86 5.92 -2.34
N TYR A 75 33.43 7.15 -2.10
CA TYR A 75 32.79 7.62 -0.88
C TYR A 75 31.34 7.98 -1.22
N GLN A 76 30.41 7.06 -0.94
CA GLN A 76 28.98 7.29 -1.14
C GLN A 76 28.32 7.85 0.11
N GLY A 77 27.34 8.72 -0.09
CA GLY A 77 26.40 9.12 0.93
C GLY A 77 25.48 7.97 1.31
N VAL A 78 24.76 8.16 2.41
CA VAL A 78 23.76 7.21 2.92
C VAL A 78 22.52 8.01 3.26
N ASP A 79 21.35 7.48 2.91
CA ASP A 79 20.07 8.08 3.28
C ASP A 79 19.81 7.89 4.77
N VAL A 80 19.11 8.85 5.38
CA VAL A 80 18.68 8.71 6.77
C VAL A 80 17.74 7.51 6.91
N ALA A 81 18.01 6.63 7.86
CA ALA A 81 17.15 5.48 8.16
C ALA A 81 16.58 5.60 9.57
N GLY A 82 15.30 5.29 9.75
CA GLY A 82 14.64 5.41 11.05
C GLY A 82 13.14 5.21 10.99
N THR A 83 12.49 5.50 12.12
CA THR A 83 11.04 5.39 12.32
C THR A 83 10.48 6.70 12.85
N ILE A 84 9.23 7.03 12.51
CA ILE A 84 8.51 8.16 13.10
C ILE A 84 7.43 7.63 14.02
N GLY A 85 7.50 7.92 15.32
CA GLY A 85 6.49 7.46 16.28
C GLY A 85 6.38 5.93 16.39
N GLY A 86 7.44 5.20 16.01
CA GLY A 86 7.46 3.73 15.96
C GLY A 86 7.06 3.13 14.61
N GLU A 87 6.53 3.93 13.69
CA GLU A 87 6.14 3.48 12.35
C GLU A 87 7.30 3.62 11.35
N ALA A 88 7.29 2.75 10.34
CA ALA A 88 8.30 2.74 9.29
C ALA A 88 8.30 4.05 8.48
N ALA A 89 9.49 4.51 8.13
CA ALA A 89 9.68 5.70 7.31
C ALA A 89 10.77 5.48 6.25
N GLU A 90 10.57 6.09 5.10
CA GLU A 90 11.49 6.07 3.96
C GLU A 90 12.45 7.25 4.02
N GLY A 91 13.73 6.94 3.83
CA GLY A 91 14.81 7.93 3.83
C GLY A 91 15.20 8.39 2.44
N ASP A 92 15.29 9.70 2.24
CA ASP A 92 15.90 10.32 1.07
C ASP A 92 16.84 11.45 1.51
N GLY A 93 18.15 11.19 1.47
CA GLY A 93 19.17 12.08 2.00
C GLY A 93 18.97 12.37 3.49
N GLN A 94 18.49 13.58 3.81
CA GLN A 94 18.19 14.00 5.18
C GLN A 94 16.70 13.96 5.51
N TYR A 95 15.85 13.64 4.54
CA TYR A 95 14.41 13.63 4.71
C TYR A 95 13.94 12.22 5.04
N LEU A 96 13.08 12.13 6.04
CA LEU A 96 12.48 10.88 6.50
C LEU A 96 10.97 11.05 6.36
N THR A 97 10.36 10.24 5.51
CA THR A 97 8.94 10.32 5.14
C THR A 97 8.19 9.13 5.68
N GLY A 98 7.16 9.34 6.49
CA GLY A 98 6.35 8.24 7.02
C GLY A 98 5.61 7.52 5.89
N SER A 99 5.77 6.19 5.82
CA SER A 99 5.32 5.39 4.69
C SER A 99 3.87 4.90 4.82
N ALA A 100 3.31 4.91 6.04
CA ALA A 100 1.95 4.44 6.31
C ALA A 100 1.44 4.91 7.69
N GLY A 101 0.14 4.68 7.93
CA GLY A 101 -0.48 4.80 9.25
C GLY A 101 -0.61 6.25 9.72
N ALA A 102 -0.35 6.50 11.01
CA ALA A 102 -0.53 7.82 11.61
C ALA A 102 0.46 8.88 11.10
N VAL A 103 1.56 8.44 10.50
CA VAL A 103 2.65 9.30 9.99
C VAL A 103 2.72 9.30 8.46
N GLU A 104 1.75 8.70 7.78
CA GLU A 104 1.75 8.65 6.31
C GLU A 104 1.83 10.04 5.70
N GLY A 105 2.83 10.24 4.82
CA GLY A 105 3.08 11.53 4.16
C GLY A 105 3.71 12.60 5.05
N LEU A 106 3.98 12.31 6.33
CA LEU A 106 4.71 13.22 7.20
C LEU A 106 6.20 13.22 6.82
N VAL A 107 6.72 14.38 6.45
CA VAL A 107 8.14 14.56 6.09
C VAL A 107 8.87 15.28 7.23
N ILE A 108 9.95 14.67 7.72
CA ILE A 108 10.83 15.23 8.74
C ILE A 108 12.24 15.37 8.17
N LYS A 109 12.86 16.53 8.34
CA LYS A 109 14.28 16.71 8.03
C LYS A 109 15.14 16.41 9.26
N TYR A 110 15.99 15.41 9.17
CA TYR A 110 16.95 15.05 10.20
C TYR A 110 18.36 15.55 9.84
N THR A 111 18.91 16.44 10.67
CA THR A 111 20.25 17.02 10.47
C THR A 111 21.28 16.56 11.50
N GLY A 112 20.90 15.64 12.40
CA GLY A 112 21.78 15.12 13.43
C GLY A 112 22.65 13.95 12.93
N THR A 113 23.54 13.50 13.80
CA THR A 113 24.41 12.33 13.57
C THR A 113 24.22 11.24 14.62
N ALA A 114 23.34 11.46 15.59
CA ALA A 114 23.06 10.52 16.66
C ALA A 114 22.10 9.43 16.20
N THR A 115 22.25 8.22 16.72
CA THR A 115 21.35 7.09 16.48
C THR A 115 20.48 6.81 17.69
N GLY A 116 19.29 6.26 17.49
CA GLY A 116 18.32 5.95 18.56
C GLY A 116 17.22 7.01 18.65
N ASP A 117 16.73 7.27 19.86
CA ASP A 117 15.69 8.28 20.10
C ASP A 117 16.31 9.68 20.02
N VAL A 118 16.22 10.27 18.83
CA VAL A 118 16.86 11.56 18.51
C VAL A 118 15.98 12.78 18.81
N GLY A 119 14.72 12.58 19.18
CA GLY A 119 13.82 13.67 19.55
C GLY A 119 12.35 13.25 19.63
N SER A 120 11.52 14.18 20.08
CA SER A 120 10.05 14.04 20.15
C SER A 120 9.39 15.18 19.37
N LEU A 121 8.43 14.85 18.51
CA LEU A 121 7.61 15.81 17.79
C LEU A 121 6.15 15.63 18.19
N THR A 122 5.50 16.70 18.65
CA THR A 122 4.06 16.71 18.90
C THR A 122 3.36 17.40 17.74
N LEU A 123 2.58 16.63 16.98
CA LEU A 123 1.72 17.16 15.94
C LEU A 123 0.31 17.35 16.49
N THR A 124 -0.20 18.57 16.39
CA THR A 124 -1.59 18.89 16.74
C THR A 124 -2.37 19.08 15.44
N PHE A 125 -3.25 18.13 15.14
CA PHE A 125 -4.17 18.27 14.01
C PHE A 125 -5.27 19.27 14.34
N GLY A 126 -5.58 20.14 13.38
CA GLY A 126 -6.74 21.02 13.47
C GLY A 126 -8.05 20.23 13.37
N VAL A 127 -9.16 20.85 13.78
CA VAL A 127 -10.50 20.23 13.75
C VAL A 127 -10.89 19.73 12.35
N ALA A 128 -10.46 20.43 11.29
CA ALA A 128 -10.74 20.05 9.90
C ALA A 128 -10.08 18.74 9.49
N GLU A 129 -8.83 18.50 9.91
CA GLU A 129 -8.10 17.26 9.62
C GLU A 129 -8.69 16.08 10.40
N GLN A 130 -9.10 16.30 11.65
CA GLN A 130 -9.80 15.29 12.44
C GLN A 130 -11.13 14.90 11.78
N LEU A 131 -11.88 15.89 11.28
CA LEU A 131 -13.10 15.65 10.53
C LEU A 131 -12.83 14.90 9.23
N TYR A 132 -11.79 15.28 8.48
CA TYR A 132 -11.40 14.61 7.24
C TYR A 132 -11.10 13.12 7.49
N ARG A 133 -10.26 12.80 8.47
CA ARG A 133 -9.94 11.40 8.82
C ARG A 133 -11.16 10.59 9.27
N ALA A 134 -12.07 11.22 10.02
CA ALA A 134 -13.30 10.56 10.43
C ALA A 134 -14.22 10.29 9.22
N LEU A 135 -14.33 11.23 8.29
CA LEU A 135 -15.07 11.05 7.05
C LEU A 135 -14.43 9.96 6.19
N ASP A 136 -13.11 10.00 6.03
CA ASP A 136 -12.34 9.03 5.25
C ASP A 136 -12.56 7.60 5.74
N ALA A 137 -12.43 7.35 7.05
CA ALA A 137 -12.71 6.04 7.65
C ALA A 137 -14.18 5.55 7.47
N ILE A 138 -15.13 6.47 7.24
CA ILE A 138 -16.53 6.13 6.96
C ILE A 138 -16.74 5.87 5.47
N THR A 139 -16.12 6.67 4.60
CA THR A 139 -16.35 6.72 3.16
C THR A 139 -15.34 5.91 2.33
N ASP A 140 -14.32 5.32 2.95
CA ASP A 140 -13.34 4.51 2.23
C ASP A 140 -14.04 3.41 1.41
N PRO A 141 -13.76 3.32 0.10
CA PRO A 141 -14.48 2.43 -0.79
C PRO A 141 -14.18 0.94 -0.58
N TYR A 142 -13.09 0.61 0.13
CA TYR A 142 -12.62 -0.75 0.37
C TYR A 142 -12.87 -1.20 1.81
N GLU A 143 -12.50 -0.37 2.79
CA GLU A 143 -12.53 -0.69 4.23
C GLU A 143 -13.51 0.20 5.02
N GLY A 144 -14.16 1.15 4.36
CA GLY A 144 -15.03 2.12 5.03
C GLY A 144 -16.26 1.48 5.68
N LEU A 145 -16.72 2.07 6.78
CA LEU A 145 -17.89 1.58 7.52
C LEU A 145 -19.14 1.45 6.62
N ILE A 146 -19.33 2.36 5.65
CA ILE A 146 -20.45 2.29 4.70
C ILE A 146 -20.32 1.07 3.80
N LYS A 147 -19.11 0.75 3.32
CA LYS A 147 -18.86 -0.42 2.48
C LYS A 147 -19.20 -1.72 3.20
N VAL A 148 -18.71 -1.88 4.44
CA VAL A 148 -18.97 -3.05 5.29
C VAL A 148 -20.48 -3.25 5.51
N ARG A 149 -21.22 -2.16 5.76
CA ARG A 149 -22.68 -2.23 5.92
C ARG A 149 -23.39 -2.59 4.62
N THR A 150 -22.93 -2.06 3.50
CA THR A 150 -23.49 -2.34 2.17
C THR A 150 -23.29 -3.81 1.80
N ASP A 151 -22.10 -4.36 2.04
CA ASP A 151 -21.81 -5.77 1.79
C ASP A 151 -22.65 -6.70 2.67
N GLY A 152 -22.81 -6.35 3.94
CA GLY A 152 -23.69 -7.11 4.84
C GLY A 152 -25.16 -7.10 4.40
N LEU A 153 -25.63 -5.99 3.82
CA LEU A 153 -26.97 -5.91 3.23
C LEU A 153 -27.07 -6.73 1.94
N GLN A 154 -26.06 -6.69 1.08
CA GLN A 154 -26.00 -7.46 -0.16
C GLN A 154 -26.04 -8.96 0.12
N ASN A 155 -25.22 -9.45 1.05
CA ASN A 155 -25.25 -10.86 1.46
C ASN A 155 -26.63 -11.27 2.01
N ARG A 156 -27.28 -10.38 2.75
CA ARG A 156 -28.63 -10.65 3.27
C ARG A 156 -29.69 -10.67 2.17
N ILE A 157 -29.52 -9.88 1.12
CA ILE A 157 -30.38 -9.92 -0.07
C ILE A 157 -30.20 -11.28 -0.76
N GLU A 158 -28.96 -11.70 -0.99
CA GLU A 158 -28.65 -12.99 -1.62
C GLU A 158 -29.20 -14.18 -0.82
N ASP A 159 -29.10 -14.15 0.51
CA ASP A 159 -29.69 -15.17 1.39
C ASP A 159 -31.22 -15.23 1.29
N ILE A 160 -31.88 -14.07 1.13
CA ILE A 160 -33.34 -13.99 0.98
C ILE A 160 -33.76 -14.48 -0.41
N GLU A 161 -33.03 -14.12 -1.46
CA GLU A 161 -33.27 -14.60 -2.83
C GLU A 161 -33.17 -16.14 -2.88
N GLY A 162 -32.13 -16.72 -2.28
CA GLY A 162 -32.00 -18.18 -2.18
C GLY A 162 -33.14 -18.85 -1.40
N GLN A 163 -33.70 -18.18 -0.38
CA GLN A 163 -34.88 -18.68 0.33
C GLN A 163 -36.15 -18.62 -0.53
N ILE A 164 -36.31 -17.56 -1.33
CA ILE A 164 -37.42 -17.40 -2.25
C ILE A 164 -37.38 -18.52 -3.30
N ASP A 165 -36.23 -18.74 -3.94
CA ASP A 165 -36.05 -19.78 -4.96
C ASP A 165 -36.42 -21.18 -4.42
N ALA A 166 -35.94 -21.49 -3.20
CA ALA A 166 -36.27 -22.76 -2.54
C ALA A 166 -37.77 -22.87 -2.19
N MET A 167 -38.44 -21.76 -1.87
CA MET A 167 -39.88 -21.74 -1.63
C MET A 167 -40.67 -21.98 -2.92
N GLU A 168 -40.27 -21.33 -4.01
CA GLU A 168 -40.87 -21.49 -5.33
C GLU A 168 -40.77 -22.94 -5.82
N GLU A 169 -39.61 -23.58 -5.65
CA GLU A 169 -39.44 -24.99 -6.01
C GLU A 169 -40.39 -25.91 -5.21
N ARG A 170 -40.59 -25.62 -3.92
CA ARG A 170 -41.53 -26.39 -3.07
C ARG A 170 -42.97 -26.19 -3.50
N LEU A 171 -43.36 -24.96 -3.85
CA LEU A 171 -44.70 -24.66 -4.34
C LEU A 171 -45.00 -25.39 -5.66
N GLU A 172 -44.03 -25.47 -6.58
CA GLU A 172 -44.24 -26.20 -7.84
C GLU A 172 -44.39 -27.71 -7.61
N LYS A 173 -43.59 -28.30 -6.72
CA LYS A 173 -43.75 -29.72 -6.34
C LYS A 173 -45.11 -30.01 -5.73
N GLU A 174 -45.58 -29.15 -4.83
CA GLU A 174 -46.90 -29.29 -4.20
C GLU A 174 -48.02 -29.19 -5.25
N ARG A 175 -47.91 -28.24 -6.18
CA ARG A 175 -48.83 -28.08 -7.31
C ARG A 175 -48.86 -29.34 -8.19
N GLU A 176 -47.72 -29.94 -8.48
CA GLU A 176 -47.64 -31.18 -9.27
C GLU A 176 -48.32 -32.35 -8.53
N VAL A 177 -48.10 -32.48 -7.22
CA VAL A 177 -48.75 -33.49 -6.38
C VAL A 177 -50.26 -33.31 -6.37
N LEU A 178 -50.75 -32.10 -6.11
CA LEU A 178 -52.18 -31.79 -6.08
C LEU A 178 -52.84 -32.05 -7.44
N THR A 179 -52.16 -31.69 -8.54
CA THR A 179 -52.66 -31.95 -9.90
C THR A 179 -52.80 -33.45 -10.17
N ARG A 180 -51.80 -34.26 -9.78
CA ARG A 180 -51.86 -35.73 -9.91
C ARG A 180 -52.99 -36.33 -9.06
N GLN A 181 -53.17 -35.86 -7.83
CA GLN A 181 -54.26 -36.30 -6.96
C GLN A 181 -55.64 -35.96 -7.57
N PHE A 182 -55.79 -34.76 -8.13
CA PHE A 182 -57.02 -34.33 -8.79
C PHE A 182 -57.37 -35.25 -9.98
N ILE A 183 -56.41 -35.52 -10.87
CA ILE A 183 -56.60 -36.43 -12.02
C ILE A 183 -56.96 -37.86 -11.54
N ALA A 184 -56.29 -38.37 -10.50
CA ALA A 184 -56.61 -39.68 -9.94
C ALA A 184 -58.03 -39.74 -9.37
N MET A 185 -58.46 -38.69 -8.67
CA MET A 185 -59.83 -38.58 -8.15
C MET A 185 -60.86 -38.49 -9.28
N GLU A 186 -60.60 -37.75 -10.36
CA GLU A 186 -61.48 -37.69 -11.53
C GLU A 186 -61.65 -39.07 -12.18
N ASN A 187 -60.55 -39.81 -12.33
CA ASN A 187 -60.58 -41.18 -12.87
C ASN A 187 -61.37 -42.13 -11.96
N ALA A 188 -61.17 -42.07 -10.64
CA ALA A 188 -61.93 -42.87 -9.69
C ALA A 188 -63.43 -42.53 -9.72
N LEU A 189 -63.78 -41.25 -9.81
CA LEU A 189 -65.17 -40.80 -9.92
C LEU A 189 -65.82 -41.28 -11.23
N ALA A 190 -65.09 -41.25 -12.34
CA ALA A 190 -65.55 -41.77 -13.62
C ALA A 190 -65.84 -43.29 -13.54
N GLN A 191 -64.94 -44.06 -12.92
CA GLN A 191 -65.14 -45.49 -12.69
C GLN A 191 -66.35 -45.77 -11.79
N LEU A 192 -66.53 -45.01 -10.71
CA LEU A 192 -67.69 -45.12 -9.82
C LEU A 192 -69.00 -44.80 -10.54
N ARG A 193 -69.03 -43.79 -11.43
CA ARG A 193 -70.20 -43.48 -12.26
C ARG A 193 -70.54 -44.63 -13.21
N THR A 194 -69.53 -45.23 -13.85
CA THR A 194 -69.73 -46.41 -14.71
C THR A 194 -70.25 -47.61 -13.91
N LEU A 195 -69.68 -47.87 -12.73
CA LEU A 195 -70.14 -48.94 -11.84
C LEU A 195 -71.58 -48.72 -11.36
N SER A 196 -71.92 -47.50 -10.98
CA SER A 196 -73.28 -47.11 -10.58
C SER A 196 -74.30 -47.29 -11.71
N SER A 197 -73.93 -46.91 -12.93
CA SER A 197 -74.75 -47.14 -14.13
C SER A 197 -74.96 -48.64 -14.41
N TRP A 198 -73.89 -49.45 -14.31
CA TRP A 198 -73.97 -50.90 -14.47
C TRP A 198 -74.87 -51.55 -13.41
N LEU A 199 -74.69 -51.20 -12.13
CA LEU A 199 -75.56 -51.68 -11.04
C LEU A 199 -77.03 -51.30 -11.28
N SER A 200 -77.28 -50.08 -11.72
CA SER A 200 -78.64 -49.60 -12.05
C SER A 200 -79.26 -50.41 -13.19
N GLN A 201 -78.49 -50.75 -14.23
CA GLN A 201 -78.95 -51.61 -15.33
C GLN A 201 -79.20 -53.06 -14.88
N GLN A 202 -78.36 -53.61 -14.01
CA GLN A 202 -78.51 -54.97 -13.48
C GLN A 202 -79.78 -55.09 -12.62
N ILE A 203 -80.07 -54.07 -11.81
CA ILE A 203 -81.30 -54.00 -11.02
C ILE A 203 -82.51 -53.89 -11.96
N ALA A 204 -82.49 -52.99 -12.95
CA ALA A 204 -83.59 -52.86 -13.90
C ALA A 204 -83.85 -54.13 -14.74
N ALA A 205 -82.82 -54.93 -15.03
CA ALA A 205 -82.93 -56.18 -15.76
C ALA A 205 -83.50 -57.34 -14.91
N ASN A 206 -83.22 -57.37 -13.60
CA ASN A 206 -83.71 -58.40 -12.68
C ASN A 206 -85.15 -58.16 -12.17
N PHE A 207 -85.75 -57.00 -12.46
CA PHE A 207 -87.13 -56.66 -12.08
C PHE A 207 -88.13 -56.72 -13.26
N ARG A 208 -87.94 -57.65 -14.21
CA ARG A 208 -88.94 -57.96 -15.26
C ARG A 208 -89.50 -59.37 -15.12
#